data_AF-A0A947CJD1-F1
#
_entry.id   AF-A0A947CJD1-F1
#
_cell.length_a   1.000
_cell.length_b   1.000
_cell.length_c   1.000
_cell.angle_alpha   90.00
_cell.angle_beta   90.00
_cell.angle_gamma   90.00
#
_symmetry.space_group_name_H-M   'P 1'
#
loop_
_entity.id
_entity.type
_entity.pdbx_description
1 polymer ?
#
loop_
_entity_poly.entity_id
_entity_poly.type
_entity_poly.pdbx_seq_one_letter_code
_entity_poly.pdbx_strand_id
1 'polypeptide(L)'
;MNDFRLRTDIQRACIGDFALPLGLVPDAIDPPLVGYTLDYTQGDEERDEPDTYTFYIVTSHERLKLLVDRMLDFLPERVHAILEVGSRDAYRALDVFMAPEAIDSRGFREVWEAFEPFLLEDGSIGAGANSDDPFVEIFLDQWKGLSVHVPLLMRDDVEAVLAEFGLQAVPETWPVMDEDTANRSLKLRSVLAGDDDTGASLEDLLLELRHGWELELNVDPETNVDDSGRDLGPTLWHTLVIVESSEDPAQSAYASIWATARSLAEMDELIDDALSDLPEWRVTDVYTIDRVAYDERPDALDDLPPRRKDAAVHLVELER
;
A
#
# COMPACT_ATOMS: atom_id res chain seq x y z
N MET A 1 10.63 -12.46 8.68
CA MET A 1 10.27 -11.35 9.56
C MET A 1 11.53 -10.72 10.07
N ASN A 2 11.99 -9.75 9.30
CA ASN A 2 13.11 -8.88 9.61
C ASN A 2 12.72 -8.07 10.84
N ASP A 3 13.63 -7.98 11.80
CA ASP A 3 13.45 -7.16 12.99
C ASP A 3 13.53 -5.69 12.55
N PHE A 4 12.40 -4.99 12.47
CA PHE A 4 12.36 -3.56 12.17
C PHE A 4 12.31 -2.74 13.46
N ARG A 5 12.85 -1.52 13.40
CA ARG A 5 12.83 -0.60 14.54
C ARG A 5 12.41 0.78 14.09
N LEU A 6 11.52 1.37 14.88
CA LEU A 6 11.17 2.77 14.71
C LEU A 6 12.28 3.67 15.26
N ARG A 7 12.47 4.80 14.59
CA ARG A 7 13.35 5.88 15.00
C ARG A 7 12.94 6.42 16.36
N THR A 8 13.92 6.58 17.22
CA THR A 8 13.76 7.19 18.56
C THR A 8 14.34 8.59 18.63
N ASP A 9 15.00 9.05 17.56
CA ASP A 9 15.60 10.37 17.42
C ASP A 9 14.64 11.42 16.85
N ILE A 10 13.45 11.00 16.40
CA ILE A 10 12.40 11.89 15.88
C ILE A 10 11.31 12.14 16.93
N GLN A 11 10.70 13.33 16.86
CA GLN A 11 9.58 13.71 17.72
C GLN A 11 8.29 13.79 16.92
N ARG A 12 7.20 13.32 17.52
CA ARG A 12 5.84 13.44 16.99
C ARG A 12 5.47 14.90 16.82
N ALA A 13 4.98 15.26 15.64
CA ALA A 13 4.46 16.59 15.39
C ALA A 13 3.02 16.72 15.88
N CYS A 14 2.62 17.93 16.27
CA CYS A 14 1.24 18.24 16.64
C CYS A 14 0.73 19.42 15.82
N ILE A 15 -0.56 19.40 15.48
CA ILE A 15 -1.31 20.54 14.95
C ILE A 15 -2.31 20.95 16.04
N GLY A 16 -2.00 22.01 16.78
CA GLY A 16 -2.74 22.33 18.01
C GLY A 16 -2.61 21.20 19.04
N ASP A 17 -3.74 20.65 19.48
CA ASP A 17 -3.81 19.52 20.42
C ASP A 17 -3.84 18.14 19.72
N PHE A 18 -3.82 18.11 18.39
CA PHE A 18 -3.86 16.88 17.61
C PHE A 18 -2.45 16.34 17.35
N ALA A 19 -2.16 15.13 17.82
CA ALA A 19 -0.89 14.46 17.61
C ALA A 19 -0.93 13.60 16.33
N LEU A 20 -0.01 13.88 15.41
CA LEU A 20 0.13 13.15 14.14
C LEU A 20 0.88 11.82 14.33
N PRO A 21 0.78 10.85 13.42
CA PRO A 21 1.75 9.74 13.35
C PRO A 21 3.20 10.24 13.17
N LEU A 22 4.20 9.44 13.53
CA LEU A 22 5.60 9.83 13.46
C LEU A 22 6.02 10.12 12.02
N GLY A 23 5.45 9.49 11.01
CA GLY A 23 5.82 9.64 9.61
C GLY A 23 5.30 10.93 8.96
N LEU A 24 4.44 11.69 9.65
CA LEU A 24 3.85 12.91 9.12
C LEU A 24 4.41 14.16 9.79
N VAL A 25 4.75 15.15 8.97
CA VAL A 25 5.20 16.47 9.41
C VAL A 25 4.25 17.52 8.81
N PRO A 26 3.58 18.33 9.64
CA PRO A 26 2.67 19.34 9.15
C PRO A 26 3.44 20.50 8.52
N ASP A 27 2.87 21.05 7.45
CA ASP A 27 3.28 22.33 6.87
C ASP A 27 2.18 23.38 7.13
N ALA A 28 1.54 23.90 6.08
CA ALA A 28 0.50 24.93 6.19
C ALA A 28 -0.91 24.31 6.20
N ILE A 29 -1.26 23.59 7.26
CA ILE A 29 -2.57 22.95 7.42
C ILE A 29 -3.23 23.31 8.75
N ASP A 30 -4.55 23.50 8.71
CA ASP A 30 -5.37 23.68 9.90
C ASP A 30 -5.57 22.35 10.65
N PRO A 31 -5.71 22.37 11.99
CA PRO A 31 -5.93 21.15 12.75
C PRO A 31 -7.22 20.45 12.32
N PRO A 32 -7.23 19.11 12.23
CA PRO A 32 -8.46 18.36 11.97
C PRO A 32 -9.42 18.46 13.16
N LEU A 33 -10.70 18.27 12.88
CA LEU A 33 -11.71 18.04 13.90
C LEU A 33 -11.74 16.56 14.28
N VAL A 34 -11.49 16.29 15.56
CA VAL A 34 -11.63 14.94 16.13
C VAL A 34 -13.11 14.56 16.16
N GLY A 35 -13.45 13.42 15.55
CA GLY A 35 -14.82 12.98 15.36
C GLY A 35 -14.92 12.01 14.18
N TYR A 36 -16.11 11.91 13.60
CA TYR A 36 -16.31 11.15 12.37
C TYR A 36 -17.27 11.85 11.42
N THR A 37 -17.09 11.67 10.11
CA THR A 37 -18.15 11.90 9.12
C THR A 37 -18.90 10.59 8.88
N LEU A 38 -20.13 10.69 8.38
CA LEU A 38 -20.98 9.54 8.08
C LEU A 38 -21.65 9.75 6.73
N ASP A 39 -21.37 8.86 5.80
CA ASP A 39 -21.94 8.84 4.46
C ASP A 39 -22.73 7.55 4.24
N TYR A 40 -23.85 7.65 3.51
CA TYR A 40 -24.63 6.50 3.08
C TYR A 40 -24.39 6.29 1.58
N THR A 41 -24.01 5.08 1.22
CA THR A 41 -23.82 4.67 -0.17
C THR A 41 -24.90 3.65 -0.51
N GLN A 42 -25.72 4.00 -1.50
CA GLN A 42 -26.71 3.07 -2.04
C GLN A 42 -25.97 2.02 -2.88
N GLY A 43 -26.25 0.75 -2.62
CA GLY A 43 -25.71 -0.36 -3.37
C GLY A 43 -26.29 -0.46 -4.78
N ASP A 44 -25.56 -1.11 -5.68
CA ASP A 44 -26.00 -1.44 -7.03
C ASP A 44 -26.65 -2.84 -7.07
N GLU A 45 -27.98 -2.88 -7.16
CA GLU A 45 -28.76 -4.12 -7.28
C GLU A 45 -28.38 -4.97 -8.51
N GLU A 46 -27.87 -4.36 -9.59
CA GLU A 46 -27.43 -5.10 -10.79
C GLU A 46 -26.08 -5.78 -10.58
N ARG A 47 -25.29 -5.32 -9.60
CA ARG A 47 -23.97 -5.86 -9.24
C ARG A 47 -23.97 -6.65 -7.93
N ASP A 48 -25.13 -6.80 -7.29
CA ASP A 48 -25.29 -7.43 -5.98
C ASP A 48 -24.50 -6.71 -4.87
N GLU A 49 -24.30 -5.39 -5.03
CA GLU A 49 -23.61 -4.55 -4.05
C GLU A 49 -24.62 -4.09 -2.96
N PRO A 50 -24.33 -4.27 -1.65
CA PRO A 50 -25.26 -3.89 -0.59
C PRO A 50 -25.23 -2.39 -0.29
N ASP A 51 -26.34 -1.88 0.26
CA ASP A 51 -26.38 -0.57 0.90
C ASP A 51 -25.45 -0.53 2.12
N THR A 52 -24.62 0.51 2.22
CA THR A 52 -23.61 0.65 3.26
C THR A 52 -23.58 2.04 3.90
N TYR A 53 -23.02 2.08 5.11
CA TYR A 53 -22.58 3.30 5.76
C TYR A 53 -21.06 3.34 5.80
N THR A 54 -20.49 4.47 5.42
CA THR A 54 -19.06 4.78 5.54
C THR A 54 -18.86 5.77 6.68
N PHE A 55 -18.09 5.36 7.68
CA PHE A 55 -17.59 6.23 8.72
C PHE A 55 -16.14 6.58 8.40
N TYR A 56 -15.83 7.87 8.31
CA TYR A 56 -14.43 8.32 8.26
C TYR A 56 -14.08 8.97 9.58
N ILE A 57 -13.24 8.29 10.37
CA ILE A 57 -12.99 8.58 11.77
C ILE A 57 -11.60 9.17 11.93
N VAL A 58 -11.52 10.33 12.59
CA VAL A 58 -10.25 10.99 12.87
C VAL A 58 -10.10 11.18 14.37
N THR A 59 -8.98 10.70 14.92
CA THR A 59 -8.60 10.86 16.32
C THR A 59 -7.10 11.07 16.44
N SER A 60 -6.68 11.68 17.55
CA SER A 60 -5.27 11.92 17.82
C SER A 60 -4.53 10.60 18.03
N HIS A 61 -3.28 10.51 17.56
CA HIS A 61 -2.54 9.25 17.44
C HIS A 61 -2.50 8.42 18.72
N GLU A 62 -2.40 9.03 19.91
CA GLU A 62 -2.37 8.32 21.19
C GLU A 62 -3.62 7.48 21.49
N ARG A 63 -4.72 7.74 20.76
CA ARG A 63 -5.99 7.03 20.88
C ARG A 63 -6.22 6.03 19.75
N LEU A 64 -5.44 6.13 18.69
CA LEU A 64 -5.66 5.44 17.42
C LEU A 64 -5.57 3.92 17.58
N LYS A 65 -4.52 3.42 18.24
CA LYS A 65 -4.33 1.97 18.44
C LYS A 65 -5.58 1.30 18.99
N LEU A 66 -6.07 1.78 20.13
CA LEU A 66 -7.23 1.20 20.79
C LEU A 66 -8.49 1.27 19.92
N LEU A 67 -8.65 2.35 19.16
CA LEU A 67 -9.78 2.50 18.25
C LEU A 67 -9.70 1.48 17.11
N VAL A 68 -8.54 1.36 16.46
CA VAL A 68 -8.31 0.41 15.37
C VAL A 68 -8.51 -1.01 15.85
N ASP A 69 -7.91 -1.40 16.98
CA ASP A 69 -8.08 -2.74 17.58
C ASP A 69 -9.57 -3.08 17.76
N ARG A 70 -10.37 -2.12 18.23
CA ARG A 70 -11.82 -2.29 18.42
C ARG A 70 -12.62 -2.32 17.13
N MET A 71 -12.18 -1.62 16.09
CA MET A 71 -12.85 -1.63 14.80
C MET A 71 -12.54 -2.90 14.01
N LEU A 72 -11.33 -3.44 14.13
CA LEU A 72 -10.98 -4.74 13.55
C LEU A 72 -11.84 -5.88 14.13
N ASP A 73 -12.45 -5.72 15.31
CA ASP A 73 -13.36 -6.71 15.91
C ASP A 73 -14.68 -6.89 15.13
N PHE A 74 -15.00 -5.96 14.23
CA PHE A 74 -16.14 -6.09 13.32
C PHE A 74 -15.84 -6.97 12.10
N LEU A 75 -14.57 -7.24 11.79
CA LEU A 75 -14.21 -8.10 10.68
C LEU A 75 -14.67 -9.55 10.92
N PRO A 76 -15.24 -10.23 9.91
CA PRO A 76 -15.67 -11.62 10.03
C PRO A 76 -14.47 -12.60 10.05
N GLU A 77 -14.76 -13.91 10.05
CA GLU A 77 -13.73 -14.96 10.09
C GLU A 77 -12.81 -14.99 8.86
N ARG A 78 -13.29 -14.47 7.72
CA ARG A 78 -12.60 -14.50 6.43
C ARG A 78 -12.59 -13.12 5.82
N VAL A 79 -11.41 -12.63 5.47
CA VAL A 79 -11.20 -11.25 5.01
C VAL A 79 -10.20 -11.21 3.87
N HIS A 80 -10.30 -10.22 2.98
CA HIS A 80 -9.24 -9.88 2.05
C HIS A 80 -8.45 -8.72 2.64
N ALA A 81 -7.15 -8.94 2.88
CA ALA A 81 -6.26 -7.90 3.34
C ALA A 81 -6.00 -6.88 2.20
N ILE A 82 -5.81 -5.63 2.59
CA ILE A 82 -5.60 -4.50 1.68
C ILE A 82 -4.38 -3.70 2.18
N LEU A 83 -3.52 -3.32 1.25
CA LEU A 83 -2.36 -2.48 1.49
C LEU A 83 -2.29 -1.41 0.40
N GLU A 84 -2.14 -0.16 0.78
CA GLU A 84 -1.98 0.96 -0.14
C GLU A 84 -0.66 1.67 0.12
N VAL A 85 0.09 1.99 -0.94
CA VAL A 85 1.34 2.74 -0.84
C VAL A 85 1.47 3.70 -2.03
N GLY A 86 2.10 4.86 -1.81
CA GLY A 86 2.48 5.75 -2.91
C GLY A 86 3.29 4.99 -3.96
N SER A 87 2.84 4.99 -5.21
CA SER A 87 3.48 4.22 -6.27
C SER A 87 4.78 4.85 -6.74
N ARG A 88 5.72 4.01 -7.18
CA ARG A 88 6.90 4.43 -7.95
C ARG A 88 6.65 4.43 -9.46
N ASP A 89 5.52 3.88 -9.88
CA ASP A 89 5.14 3.81 -11.27
C ASP A 89 4.88 5.22 -11.85
N ALA A 90 5.45 5.50 -13.01
CA ALA A 90 5.35 6.81 -13.64
C ALA A 90 3.92 7.18 -14.12
N TYR A 91 2.98 6.24 -14.10
CA TYR A 91 1.62 6.39 -14.64
C TYR A 91 0.52 6.01 -13.66
N ARG A 92 0.88 5.68 -12.42
CA ARG A 92 -0.04 5.34 -11.33
C ARG A 92 0.37 6.07 -10.06
N ALA A 93 -0.57 6.67 -9.35
CA ALA A 93 -0.28 7.42 -8.13
C ALA A 93 -0.18 6.52 -6.88
N LEU A 94 -0.97 5.45 -6.82
CA LEU A 94 -1.06 4.54 -5.68
C LEU A 94 -0.98 3.09 -6.14
N ASP A 95 -0.16 2.30 -5.45
CA ASP A 95 -0.20 0.85 -5.54
C ASP A 95 -1.17 0.31 -4.50
N VAL A 96 -2.21 -0.37 -4.95
CA VAL A 96 -3.13 -1.10 -4.09
C VAL A 96 -2.80 -2.58 -4.23
N PHE A 97 -2.43 -3.21 -3.13
CA PHE A 97 -2.25 -4.66 -3.05
C PHE A 97 -3.42 -5.26 -2.29
N MET A 98 -3.95 -6.37 -2.79
CA MET A 98 -5.11 -7.03 -2.20
C MET A 98 -4.92 -8.54 -2.24
N ALA A 99 -5.38 -9.23 -1.20
CA ALA A 99 -5.38 -10.69 -1.18
C ALA A 99 -6.41 -11.20 -2.22
N PRO A 100 -6.01 -11.97 -3.25
CA PRO A 100 -6.93 -12.45 -4.27
C PRO A 100 -7.95 -13.44 -3.69
N GLU A 101 -7.54 -14.18 -2.65
CA GLU A 101 -8.38 -15.10 -1.89
C GLU A 101 -8.53 -14.59 -0.46
N ALA A 102 -9.68 -14.86 0.14
CA ALA A 102 -9.88 -14.49 1.55
C ALA A 102 -8.87 -15.26 2.43
N ILE A 103 -8.32 -14.60 3.44
CA ILE A 103 -7.48 -15.19 4.49
C ILE A 103 -8.27 -15.30 5.80
N ASP A 104 -7.78 -16.13 6.73
CA ASP A 104 -8.37 -16.21 8.07
C ASP A 104 -8.10 -14.89 8.83
N SER A 105 -9.12 -14.34 9.48
CA SER A 105 -8.97 -13.05 10.16
C SER A 105 -8.03 -13.09 11.36
N ARG A 106 -7.74 -14.27 11.93
CA ARG A 106 -6.67 -14.41 12.93
C ARG A 106 -5.30 -14.34 12.26
N GLY A 107 -5.14 -14.95 11.09
CA GLY A 107 -3.90 -14.82 10.30
C GLY A 107 -3.64 -13.36 9.89
N PHE A 108 -4.69 -12.66 9.44
CA PHE A 108 -4.63 -11.22 9.21
C PHE A 108 -4.15 -10.46 10.45
N ARG A 109 -4.76 -10.74 11.62
CA ARG A 109 -4.42 -10.09 12.90
C ARG A 109 -3.01 -10.39 13.39
N GLU A 110 -2.53 -11.62 13.22
CA GLU A 110 -1.16 -11.99 13.61
C GLU A 110 -0.12 -11.14 12.87
N VAL A 111 -0.32 -10.92 11.58
CA VAL A 111 0.54 -10.04 10.77
C VAL A 111 0.31 -8.57 11.13
N TRP A 112 -0.95 -8.14 11.28
CA TRP A 112 -1.26 -6.78 11.72
C TRP A 112 -0.54 -6.43 13.03
N GLU A 113 -0.65 -7.28 14.05
CA GLU A 113 -0.03 -7.07 15.37
C GLU A 113 1.50 -7.02 15.30
N ALA A 114 2.10 -7.81 14.40
CA ALA A 114 3.55 -7.80 14.20
C ALA A 114 4.06 -6.50 13.57
N PHE A 115 3.27 -5.88 12.68
CA PHE A 115 3.63 -4.64 11.97
C PHE A 115 2.93 -3.40 12.52
N GLU A 116 2.06 -3.53 13.53
CA GLU A 116 1.22 -2.46 14.06
C GLU A 116 2.01 -1.19 14.42
N PRO A 117 3.17 -1.24 15.11
CA PRO A 117 3.92 -0.04 15.40
C PRO A 117 4.30 0.73 14.14
N PHE A 118 4.65 0.03 13.06
CA PHE A 118 4.95 0.65 11.77
C PHE A 118 3.68 1.15 11.08
N LEU A 119 2.63 0.33 10.99
CA LEU A 119 1.37 0.68 10.32
C LEU A 119 0.69 1.92 10.93
N LEU A 120 0.77 2.10 12.25
CA LEU A 120 0.19 3.26 12.95
C LEU A 120 1.03 4.53 12.83
N GLU A 121 2.31 4.41 12.45
CA GLU A 121 3.28 5.50 12.51
C GLU A 121 3.76 5.98 11.15
N ASP A 122 3.88 5.10 10.16
CA ASP A 122 4.39 5.45 8.85
C ASP A 122 3.33 6.15 7.99
N GLY A 123 3.65 7.33 7.44
CA GLY A 123 2.70 8.13 6.66
C GLY A 123 2.58 7.74 5.19
N SER A 124 3.38 6.80 4.70
CA SER A 124 3.41 6.41 3.28
C SER A 124 2.50 5.22 2.96
N ILE A 125 1.99 4.56 3.99
CA ILE A 125 1.23 3.31 3.87
C ILE A 125 -0.18 3.43 4.47
N GLY A 126 -1.17 2.90 3.76
CA GLY A 126 -2.50 2.59 4.26
C GLY A 126 -2.68 1.07 4.34
N ALA A 127 -3.43 0.58 5.30
CA ALA A 127 -3.63 -0.86 5.47
C ALA A 127 -4.97 -1.18 6.14
N GLY A 128 -5.53 -2.33 5.80
CA GLY A 128 -6.79 -2.78 6.35
C GLY A 128 -7.21 -4.13 5.81
N ALA A 129 -8.50 -4.40 5.93
CA ALA A 129 -9.10 -5.56 5.32
C ALA A 129 -10.58 -5.31 5.01
N ASN A 130 -11.10 -6.03 4.03
CA ASN A 130 -12.53 -6.11 3.76
C ASN A 130 -13.05 -7.55 3.78
N SER A 131 -14.36 -7.71 3.69
CA SER A 131 -15.05 -8.98 3.51
C SER A 131 -16.29 -8.77 2.67
N ASP A 132 -16.76 -9.81 1.98
CA ASP A 132 -17.97 -9.71 1.14
C ASP A 132 -19.26 -10.06 1.89
N ASP A 133 -19.21 -10.98 2.86
CA ASP A 133 -20.39 -11.46 3.59
C ASP A 133 -20.14 -11.57 5.11
N PRO A 134 -20.64 -10.61 5.93
CA PRO A 134 -21.22 -9.34 5.50
C PRO A 134 -20.17 -8.41 4.86
N PHE A 135 -20.61 -7.46 4.03
CA PHE A 135 -19.71 -6.44 3.50
C PHE A 135 -19.21 -5.51 4.61
N VAL A 136 -17.97 -5.70 5.05
CA VAL A 136 -17.32 -4.89 6.08
C VAL A 136 -15.93 -4.54 5.59
N GLU A 137 -15.55 -3.27 5.68
CA GLU A 137 -14.19 -2.82 5.42
C GLU A 137 -13.70 -1.97 6.57
N ILE A 138 -12.51 -2.28 7.08
CA ILE A 138 -11.82 -1.50 8.10
C ILE A 138 -10.45 -1.15 7.54
N PHE A 139 -10.23 0.14 7.26
CA PHE A 139 -9.05 0.60 6.55
C PHE A 139 -8.44 1.84 7.20
N LEU A 140 -7.17 1.77 7.56
CA LEU A 140 -6.40 2.89 8.08
C LEU A 140 -5.62 3.55 6.95
N ASP A 141 -5.96 4.79 6.60
CA ASP A 141 -5.34 5.51 5.49
C ASP A 141 -3.91 6.01 5.80
N GLN A 142 -3.26 6.62 4.80
CA GLN A 142 -1.92 7.20 4.92
C GLN A 142 -1.83 8.37 5.92
N TRP A 143 -2.94 9.08 6.14
CA TRP A 143 -3.06 10.18 7.12
C TRP A 143 -3.48 9.68 8.51
N LYS A 144 -3.69 8.36 8.63
CA LYS A 144 -4.17 7.64 9.81
C LYS A 144 -5.58 8.02 10.22
N GLY A 145 -6.40 8.43 9.26
CA GLY A 145 -7.85 8.35 9.34
C GLY A 145 -8.31 6.91 9.18
N LEU A 146 -9.33 6.52 9.95
CA LEU A 146 -9.88 5.17 9.93
C LEU A 146 -11.21 5.18 9.17
N SER A 147 -11.23 4.55 8.01
CA SER A 147 -12.44 4.26 7.25
C SER A 147 -13.07 2.97 7.75
N VAL A 148 -14.37 3.01 8.03
CA VAL A 148 -15.17 1.84 8.44
C VAL A 148 -16.41 1.79 7.56
N HIS A 149 -16.46 0.84 6.64
CA HIS A 149 -17.63 0.59 5.81
C HIS A 149 -18.38 -0.61 6.35
N VAL A 150 -19.68 -0.47 6.59
CA VAL A 150 -20.50 -1.53 7.17
C VAL A 150 -21.90 -1.56 6.57
N PRO A 151 -22.61 -2.70 6.63
CA PRO A 151 -24.00 -2.78 6.21
C PRO A 151 -24.90 -2.00 7.17
N LEU A 152 -26.11 -1.68 6.70
CA LEU A 152 -27.09 -0.90 7.47
C LEU A 152 -27.35 -1.41 8.89
N LEU A 153 -27.32 -2.73 9.09
CA LEU A 153 -27.62 -3.37 10.38
C LEU A 153 -26.53 -3.18 11.44
N MET A 154 -25.30 -2.83 11.04
CA MET A 154 -24.15 -2.69 11.93
C MET A 154 -23.87 -1.23 12.31
N ARG A 155 -24.58 -0.28 11.70
CA ARG A 155 -24.40 1.16 11.95
C ARG A 155 -24.45 1.51 13.44
N ASP A 156 -25.50 1.08 14.12
CA ASP A 156 -25.73 1.45 15.54
C ASP A 156 -24.63 0.88 16.45
N ASP A 157 -24.07 -0.29 16.09
CA ASP A 157 -22.96 -0.90 16.84
C ASP A 157 -21.66 -0.11 16.66
N VAL A 158 -21.36 0.37 15.44
CA VAL A 158 -20.21 1.23 15.18
C VAL A 158 -20.36 2.57 15.92
N GLU A 159 -21.53 3.20 15.85
CA GLU A 159 -21.82 4.45 16.58
C GLU A 159 -21.66 4.27 18.10
N ALA A 160 -22.05 3.11 18.64
CA ALA A 160 -21.87 2.80 20.07
C ALA A 160 -20.38 2.74 20.45
N VAL A 161 -19.55 2.07 19.65
CA VAL A 161 -18.09 2.06 19.87
C VAL A 161 -17.52 3.47 19.79
N LEU A 162 -17.88 4.26 18.77
CA LEU A 162 -17.41 5.63 18.64
C LEU A 162 -17.78 6.51 19.84
N ALA A 163 -18.99 6.32 20.40
CA ALA A 163 -19.44 7.01 21.60
C ALA A 163 -18.64 6.63 22.86
N GLU A 164 -18.18 5.38 23.00
CA GLU A 164 -17.27 4.95 24.07
C GLU A 164 -15.92 5.69 24.01
N PHE A 165 -15.46 5.98 22.79
CA PHE A 165 -14.30 6.84 22.54
C PHE A 165 -14.64 8.34 22.62
N GLY A 166 -15.87 8.72 22.96
CA GLY A 166 -16.29 10.12 23.03
C GLY A 166 -16.18 10.85 21.68
N LEU A 167 -16.21 10.11 20.57
CA LEU A 167 -16.23 10.66 19.23
C LEU A 167 -17.67 10.96 18.84
N GLN A 168 -17.87 12.09 18.17
CA GLN A 168 -19.18 12.54 17.71
C GLN A 168 -19.13 12.81 16.22
N ALA A 169 -20.29 12.73 15.58
CA ALA A 169 -20.43 13.13 14.20
C ALA A 169 -20.07 14.63 14.05
N VAL A 170 -19.16 14.92 13.13
CA VAL A 170 -18.75 16.27 12.75
C VAL A 170 -19.09 16.50 11.28
N PRO A 171 -19.30 17.76 10.84
CA PRO A 171 -19.57 18.04 9.43
C PRO A 171 -18.40 17.66 8.52
N GLU A 172 -17.19 17.68 9.06
CA GLU A 172 -15.92 17.54 8.36
C GLU A 172 -14.84 17.18 9.39
N THR A 173 -13.91 16.28 9.02
CA THR A 173 -12.75 15.92 9.85
C THR A 173 -11.51 16.68 9.43
N TRP A 174 -11.00 16.43 8.22
CA TRP A 174 -9.93 17.21 7.59
C TRP A 174 -10.52 18.33 6.72
N PRO A 175 -9.88 19.51 6.65
CA PRO A 175 -10.31 20.57 5.75
C PRO A 175 -10.39 20.10 4.29
N VAL A 176 -11.46 20.47 3.57
CA VAL A 176 -11.59 20.22 2.13
C VAL A 176 -10.50 20.99 1.40
N MET A 177 -9.62 20.23 0.75
CA MET A 177 -8.47 20.75 0.02
C MET A 177 -8.40 20.04 -1.33
N ASP A 178 -7.90 20.73 -2.36
CA ASP A 178 -7.51 20.03 -3.58
C ASP A 178 -6.29 19.14 -3.33
N GLU A 179 -6.11 18.14 -4.19
CA GLU A 179 -5.05 17.13 -4.06
C GLU A 179 -3.66 17.76 -3.99
N ASP A 180 -3.40 18.78 -4.81
CA ASP A 180 -2.15 19.54 -4.82
C ASP A 180 -1.86 20.19 -3.46
N THR A 181 -2.89 20.73 -2.81
CA THR A 181 -2.75 21.37 -1.51
C THR A 181 -2.65 20.33 -0.41
N ALA A 182 -3.41 19.24 -0.46
CA ALA A 182 -3.31 18.11 0.47
C ALA A 182 -1.89 17.52 0.48
N ASN A 183 -1.32 17.26 -0.70
CA ASN A 183 0.04 16.73 -0.89
C ASN A 183 1.14 17.67 -0.37
N ARG A 184 0.89 18.97 -0.31
CA ARG A 184 1.83 19.96 0.25
C ARG A 184 1.64 20.21 1.74
N SER A 185 0.51 19.77 2.29
CA SER A 185 0.08 20.10 3.66
C SER A 185 0.68 19.19 4.72
N LEU A 186 0.93 17.93 4.36
CA LEU A 186 1.62 16.95 5.19
C LEU A 186 2.80 16.37 4.42
N LYS A 187 3.99 16.47 5.00
CA LYS A 187 5.22 15.91 4.43
C LYS A 187 5.51 14.56 5.06
N LEU A 188 5.87 13.60 4.21
CA LEU A 188 6.34 12.30 4.64
C LEU A 188 7.77 12.40 5.19
N ARG A 189 8.05 11.63 6.24
CA ARG A 189 9.41 11.33 6.69
C ARG A 189 9.49 9.87 7.10
N SER A 190 10.65 9.25 6.86
CA SER A 190 10.88 7.86 7.28
C SER A 190 10.86 7.74 8.81
N VAL A 191 10.13 6.72 9.27
CA VAL A 191 10.06 6.31 10.69
C VAL A 191 10.99 5.14 11.01
N LEU A 192 11.60 4.50 10.01
CA LEU A 192 12.48 3.34 10.20
C LEU A 192 13.89 3.77 10.59
N ALA A 193 14.47 3.13 11.60
CA ALA A 193 15.83 3.39 12.06
C ALA A 193 16.83 2.70 11.12
N GLY A 194 17.46 3.48 10.24
CA GLY A 194 18.39 2.98 9.20
C GLY A 194 19.83 3.42 9.40
N ASP A 195 20.43 3.17 10.58
CA ASP A 195 21.80 3.62 10.86
C ASP A 195 22.90 2.56 10.61
N ASP A 196 22.54 1.32 10.28
CA ASP A 196 23.48 0.28 9.84
C ASP A 196 22.92 -0.36 8.55
N ASP A 197 23.78 -0.83 7.62
CA ASP A 197 23.48 -1.57 6.37
C ASP A 197 22.62 -2.85 6.56
N THR A 198 21.99 -3.01 7.72
CA THR A 198 21.19 -4.15 8.17
C THR A 198 19.78 -3.76 8.65
N GLY A 199 19.40 -2.48 8.58
CA GLY A 199 18.05 -2.03 8.95
C GLY A 199 17.03 -2.33 7.84
N ALA A 200 15.83 -2.81 8.21
CA ALA A 200 14.76 -3.04 7.24
C ALA A 200 14.34 -1.72 6.56
N SER A 201 14.30 -1.75 5.23
CA SER A 201 13.75 -0.67 4.40
C SER A 201 12.22 -0.73 4.34
N LEU A 202 11.58 0.30 3.76
CA LEU A 202 10.13 0.28 3.53
C LEU A 202 9.76 -0.88 2.62
N GLU A 203 10.53 -1.08 1.57
CA GLU A 203 10.36 -2.11 0.56
C GLU A 203 10.49 -3.52 1.17
N ASP A 204 11.39 -3.71 2.13
CA ASP A 204 11.49 -4.97 2.88
C ASP A 204 10.22 -5.24 3.70
N LEU A 205 9.67 -4.22 4.36
CA LEU A 205 8.44 -4.39 5.12
C LEU A 205 7.23 -4.60 4.21
N LEU A 206 7.18 -3.92 3.07
CA LEU A 206 6.14 -4.16 2.05
C LEU A 206 6.21 -5.60 1.55
N LEU A 207 7.40 -6.11 1.24
CA LEU A 207 7.61 -7.49 0.83
C LEU A 207 7.07 -8.47 1.89
N GLU A 208 7.42 -8.26 3.16
CA GLU A 208 6.97 -9.12 4.26
C GLU A 208 5.46 -9.02 4.52
N LEU A 209 4.87 -7.83 4.41
CA LEU A 209 3.42 -7.64 4.52
C LEU A 209 2.68 -8.34 3.39
N ARG A 210 3.16 -8.19 2.14
CA ARG A 210 2.59 -8.90 0.98
C ARG A 210 2.66 -10.41 1.18
N HIS A 211 3.77 -10.95 1.66
CA HIS A 211 3.87 -12.37 1.97
C HIS A 211 2.98 -12.81 3.14
N GLY A 212 2.92 -12.02 4.21
CA GLY A 212 2.13 -12.34 5.39
C GLY A 212 0.62 -12.38 5.09
N TRP A 213 0.17 -11.56 4.16
CA TRP A 213 -1.23 -11.43 3.77
C TRP A 213 -1.56 -12.01 2.39
N GLU A 214 -0.60 -12.65 1.72
CA GLU A 214 -0.76 -13.23 0.38
C GLU A 214 -1.26 -12.19 -0.65
N LEU A 215 -0.70 -10.99 -0.63
CA LEU A 215 -1.16 -9.86 -1.44
C LEU A 215 -0.58 -9.87 -2.85
N GLU A 216 -1.42 -9.51 -3.83
CA GLU A 216 -1.05 -9.26 -5.21
C GLU A 216 -1.39 -7.80 -5.58
N LEU A 217 -0.69 -7.24 -6.58
CA LEU A 217 -1.00 -5.90 -7.07
C LEU A 217 -2.38 -5.91 -7.73
N ASN A 218 -3.30 -5.09 -7.24
CA ASN A 218 -4.70 -5.02 -7.68
C ASN A 218 -4.84 -4.21 -8.97
N VAL A 219 -4.30 -4.74 -10.06
CA VAL A 219 -4.41 -4.20 -11.42
C VAL A 219 -4.75 -5.32 -12.40
N ASP A 220 -5.38 -5.00 -13.53
CA ASP A 220 -5.59 -5.97 -14.60
C ASP A 220 -4.24 -6.26 -15.29
N PRO A 221 -3.68 -7.49 -15.15
CA PRO A 221 -2.35 -7.79 -15.65
C PRO A 221 -2.26 -7.82 -17.18
N GLU A 222 -3.40 -7.86 -17.88
CA GLU A 222 -3.47 -7.91 -19.34
C GLU A 222 -3.52 -6.53 -19.99
N THR A 223 -3.74 -5.47 -19.20
CA THR A 223 -3.86 -4.10 -19.72
C THR A 223 -2.69 -3.22 -19.31
N ASN A 224 -2.47 -2.14 -20.06
CA ASN A 224 -1.50 -1.11 -19.70
C ASN A 224 -2.11 0.27 -19.85
N VAL A 225 -2.81 0.68 -18.80
CA VAL A 225 -3.51 1.96 -18.72
C VAL A 225 -2.95 2.81 -17.58
N ASP A 226 -3.07 4.12 -17.68
CA ASP A 226 -2.85 5.03 -16.55
C ASP A 226 -4.07 5.11 -15.62
N ASP A 227 -3.95 5.89 -14.53
CA ASP A 227 -5.04 6.13 -13.56
C ASP A 227 -6.32 6.70 -14.18
N SER A 228 -6.25 7.30 -15.38
CA SER A 228 -7.40 7.80 -16.13
C SER A 228 -7.99 6.77 -17.10
N GLY A 229 -7.47 5.54 -17.10
CA GLY A 229 -7.88 4.47 -18.01
C GLY A 229 -7.38 4.66 -19.45
N ARG A 230 -6.39 5.53 -19.70
CA ARG A 230 -5.86 5.74 -21.04
C ARG A 230 -4.84 4.67 -21.35
N ASP A 231 -5.03 3.99 -22.49
CA ASP A 231 -4.06 3.04 -23.03
C ASP A 231 -2.72 3.72 -23.32
N LEU A 232 -1.66 3.21 -22.69
CA LEU A 232 -0.30 3.71 -22.80
C LEU A 232 0.47 3.05 -23.96
N GLY A 233 -0.02 1.93 -24.50
CA GLY A 233 0.75 1.07 -25.39
C GLY A 233 1.97 0.46 -24.70
N PRO A 234 3.04 0.10 -25.43
CA PRO A 234 4.27 -0.39 -24.82
C PRO A 234 4.99 0.72 -24.04
N THR A 235 5.33 0.45 -22.77
CA THR A 235 6.10 1.36 -21.89
C THR A 235 7.44 0.73 -21.51
N LEU A 236 8.35 1.54 -20.96
CA LEU A 236 9.57 1.03 -20.33
C LEU A 236 9.22 0.59 -18.90
N TRP A 237 9.71 -0.58 -18.53
CA TRP A 237 9.53 -1.18 -17.22
C TRP A 237 10.90 -1.40 -16.58
N HIS A 238 10.96 -1.22 -15.27
CA HIS A 238 12.08 -1.62 -14.43
C HIS A 238 11.53 -2.54 -13.35
N THR A 239 12.16 -3.71 -13.20
CA THR A 239 11.83 -4.65 -12.14
C THR A 239 13.09 -5.08 -11.42
N LEU A 240 12.95 -5.26 -10.10
CA LEU A 240 13.91 -5.92 -9.26
C LEU A 240 13.29 -7.24 -8.82
N VAL A 241 13.97 -8.35 -9.10
CA VAL A 241 13.53 -9.69 -8.67
C VAL A 241 14.56 -10.32 -7.75
N ILE A 242 14.10 -11.02 -6.73
CA ILE A 242 14.94 -11.80 -5.82
C ILE A 242 15.21 -13.14 -6.49
N VAL A 243 16.49 -13.45 -6.68
CA VAL A 243 16.94 -14.72 -7.23
C VAL A 243 17.79 -15.48 -6.22
N GLU A 244 17.61 -16.79 -6.16
CA GLU A 244 18.42 -17.69 -5.36
C GLU A 244 19.27 -18.59 -6.25
N SER A 245 20.47 -18.95 -5.79
CA SER A 245 21.30 -19.88 -6.53
C SER A 245 20.69 -21.29 -6.53
N SER A 246 20.63 -21.88 -7.72
CA SER A 246 20.22 -23.27 -7.93
C SER A 246 21.16 -24.28 -7.24
N GLU A 247 22.42 -23.91 -6.98
CA GLU A 247 23.42 -24.77 -6.32
C GLU A 247 23.46 -24.58 -4.81
N ASP A 248 23.31 -23.34 -4.33
CA ASP A 248 23.29 -22.98 -2.90
C ASP A 248 22.17 -21.97 -2.60
N PRO A 249 21.00 -22.41 -2.12
CA PRO A 249 19.88 -21.52 -1.80
C PRO A 249 20.18 -20.47 -0.73
N ALA A 250 21.28 -20.62 0.04
CA ALA A 250 21.71 -19.58 0.98
C ALA A 250 22.32 -18.36 0.26
N GLN A 251 22.62 -18.47 -1.03
CA GLN A 251 23.09 -17.39 -1.87
C GLN A 251 21.91 -16.77 -2.63
N SER A 252 21.45 -15.62 -2.16
CA SER A 252 20.50 -14.76 -2.87
C SER A 252 21.21 -13.60 -3.57
N ALA A 253 20.56 -13.04 -4.58
CA ALA A 253 20.94 -11.84 -5.29
C ALA A 253 19.69 -11.10 -5.79
N TYR A 254 19.85 -9.86 -6.23
CA TYR A 254 18.82 -9.12 -6.94
C TYR A 254 19.15 -9.11 -8.43
N ALA A 255 18.19 -9.44 -9.28
CA ALA A 255 18.30 -9.22 -10.71
C ALA A 255 17.48 -7.97 -11.08
N SER A 256 18.18 -6.97 -11.64
CA SER A 256 17.60 -5.75 -12.18
C SER A 256 17.35 -5.94 -13.67
N ILE A 257 16.09 -5.88 -14.08
CA ILE A 257 15.68 -6.12 -15.47
C ILE A 257 14.98 -4.88 -16.00
N TRP A 258 15.45 -4.40 -17.15
CA TRP A 258 14.84 -3.32 -17.90
C TRP A 258 14.28 -3.86 -19.21
N ALA A 259 12.98 -3.63 -19.44
CA ALA A 259 12.31 -4.16 -20.61
C ALA A 259 11.24 -3.20 -21.14
N THR A 260 10.86 -3.39 -22.40
CA THR A 260 9.63 -2.82 -22.93
C THR A 260 8.56 -3.89 -22.96
N ALA A 261 7.41 -3.61 -22.37
CA ALA A 261 6.26 -4.50 -22.33
C ALA A 261 4.95 -3.68 -22.43
N ARG A 262 3.88 -4.36 -22.83
CA ARG A 262 2.53 -3.84 -23.09
C ARG A 262 1.54 -4.15 -21.98
N SER A 263 1.95 -4.92 -20.99
CA SER A 263 1.15 -5.30 -19.84
C SER A 263 2.06 -5.91 -18.77
N LEU A 264 1.53 -6.09 -17.57
CA LEU A 264 2.24 -6.78 -16.49
C LEU A 264 2.48 -8.25 -16.86
N ALA A 265 1.49 -8.91 -17.46
CA ALA A 265 1.63 -10.30 -17.92
C ALA A 265 2.74 -10.47 -18.97
N GLU A 266 2.87 -9.54 -19.94
CA GLU A 266 3.98 -9.58 -20.91
C GLU A 266 5.33 -9.30 -20.21
N MET A 267 5.34 -8.50 -19.14
CA MET A 267 6.54 -8.29 -18.34
C MET A 267 6.96 -9.55 -17.58
N ASP A 268 6.02 -10.29 -17.00
CA ASP A 268 6.30 -11.57 -16.34
C ASP A 268 6.90 -12.60 -17.31
N GLU A 269 6.35 -12.70 -18.53
CA GLU A 269 6.93 -13.55 -19.59
C GLU A 269 8.38 -13.15 -19.92
N LEU A 270 8.66 -11.84 -20.00
CA LEU A 270 10.02 -11.35 -20.28
C LEU A 270 11.00 -11.59 -19.12
N ILE A 271 10.52 -11.58 -17.87
CA ILE A 271 11.34 -11.93 -16.69
C ILE A 271 11.74 -13.41 -16.78
N ASP A 272 10.77 -14.30 -17.04
CA ASP A 272 11.01 -15.73 -17.18
C ASP A 272 11.98 -16.04 -18.33
N ASP A 273 11.81 -15.37 -19.47
CA ASP A 273 12.71 -15.50 -20.63
C ASP A 273 14.12 -14.99 -20.31
N ALA A 274 14.25 -13.83 -19.67
CA ALA A 274 15.54 -13.24 -19.30
C ALA A 274 16.34 -14.14 -18.35
N LEU A 275 15.66 -14.80 -17.42
CA LEU A 275 16.31 -15.61 -16.40
C LEU A 275 16.51 -17.06 -16.82
N SER A 276 15.79 -17.53 -17.85
CA SER A 276 16.08 -18.81 -18.51
C SER A 276 17.49 -18.85 -19.11
N ASP A 277 18.07 -17.68 -19.45
CA ASP A 277 19.46 -17.54 -19.89
C ASP A 277 20.49 -17.58 -18.74
N LEU A 278 20.03 -17.58 -17.49
CA LEU A 278 20.82 -17.61 -16.25
C LEU A 278 20.46 -18.85 -15.39
N PRO A 279 20.73 -20.08 -15.86
CA PRO A 279 20.22 -21.31 -15.24
C PRO A 279 20.75 -21.58 -13.82
N GLU A 280 21.83 -20.92 -13.41
CA GLU A 280 22.34 -20.99 -12.04
C GLU A 280 21.50 -20.20 -11.03
N TRP A 281 20.53 -19.41 -11.49
CA TRP A 281 19.63 -18.60 -10.68
C TRP A 281 18.18 -19.02 -10.88
N ARG A 282 17.38 -18.90 -9.82
CA ARG A 282 15.94 -19.13 -9.85
C ARG A 282 15.23 -17.94 -9.23
N VAL A 283 14.17 -17.45 -9.88
CA VAL A 283 13.27 -16.45 -9.29
C VAL A 283 12.60 -17.04 -8.06
N THR A 284 12.72 -16.32 -6.96
CA THR A 284 11.97 -16.60 -5.74
C THR A 284 10.82 -15.63 -5.59
N ASP A 285 11.03 -14.35 -5.92
CA ASP A 285 10.04 -13.31 -5.69
C ASP A 285 10.29 -12.05 -6.55
N VAL A 286 9.26 -11.25 -6.78
CA VAL A 286 9.33 -9.95 -7.45
C VAL A 286 9.36 -8.87 -6.38
N TYR A 287 10.51 -8.22 -6.20
CA TYR A 287 10.70 -7.17 -5.21
C TYR A 287 9.95 -5.89 -5.60
N THR A 288 10.17 -5.42 -6.83
CA THR A 288 9.45 -4.27 -7.42
C THR A 288 9.20 -4.51 -8.91
N ILE A 289 8.13 -3.92 -9.45
CA ILE A 289 7.81 -3.96 -10.87
C ILE A 289 7.04 -2.69 -11.25
N ASP A 290 7.74 -1.77 -11.89
CA ASP A 290 7.25 -0.41 -12.12
C ASP A 290 7.42 0.00 -13.58
N ARG A 291 6.44 0.71 -14.13
CA ARG A 291 6.66 1.48 -15.36
C ARG A 291 7.44 2.73 -15.01
N VAL A 292 8.48 3.00 -15.79
CA VAL A 292 9.41 4.10 -15.52
C VAL A 292 9.35 5.15 -16.61
N ALA A 293 9.54 6.40 -16.23
CA ALA A 293 9.63 7.46 -17.21
C ALA A 293 10.88 7.25 -18.06
N TYR A 294 10.76 7.54 -19.35
CA TYR A 294 11.80 7.18 -20.30
C TYR A 294 13.16 7.85 -20.00
N ASP A 295 13.13 9.05 -19.43
CA ASP A 295 14.27 9.84 -18.98
C ASP A 295 14.94 9.34 -17.69
N GLU A 296 14.33 8.39 -16.98
CA GLU A 296 14.88 7.76 -15.77
C GLU A 296 15.69 6.48 -16.09
N ARG A 297 15.79 6.11 -17.37
CA ARG A 297 16.58 4.95 -17.79
C ARG A 297 18.08 5.13 -17.50
N PRO A 298 18.82 4.05 -17.20
CA PRO A 298 20.25 4.12 -16.95
C PRO A 298 21.02 4.51 -18.22
N ASP A 299 22.22 5.08 -18.04
CA ASP A 299 23.13 5.50 -19.13
C ASP A 299 23.39 4.37 -20.15
N ALA A 300 23.40 3.11 -19.70
CA ALA A 300 23.55 1.93 -20.56
C ALA A 300 22.45 1.81 -21.63
N LEU A 301 21.30 2.47 -21.43
CA LEU A 301 20.14 2.50 -22.31
C LEU A 301 19.95 3.86 -23.01
N ASP A 302 20.95 4.73 -23.03
CA ASP A 302 20.86 6.06 -23.67
C ASP A 302 20.41 6.00 -25.14
N ASP A 303 20.93 5.02 -25.88
CA ASP A 303 20.65 4.79 -27.31
C ASP A 303 19.33 4.05 -27.57
N LEU A 304 18.65 3.58 -26.53
CA LEU A 304 17.30 3.07 -26.67
C LEU A 304 16.43 4.18 -27.29
N PRO A 305 15.42 3.87 -28.14
CA PRO A 305 14.45 4.87 -28.58
C PRO A 305 13.25 4.96 -27.63
N PRO A 306 12.64 6.15 -27.45
CA PRO A 306 11.49 6.37 -26.55
C PRO A 306 10.20 5.67 -26.97
N ARG A 307 10.12 5.22 -28.22
CA ARG A 307 8.94 4.55 -28.76
C ARG A 307 9.36 3.26 -29.42
N ARG A 308 8.93 2.15 -28.84
CA ARG A 308 9.06 0.82 -29.42
C ARG A 308 7.67 0.21 -29.57
N LYS A 309 7.52 -0.65 -30.58
CA LYS A 309 6.29 -1.39 -30.81
C LYS A 309 6.38 -2.80 -30.24
N ASP A 310 7.58 -3.36 -30.18
CA ASP A 310 7.81 -4.76 -29.87
C ASP A 310 8.38 -4.86 -28.45
N ALA A 311 7.87 -5.85 -27.72
CA ALA A 311 8.34 -6.20 -26.40
C ALA A 311 9.76 -6.77 -26.48
N ALA A 312 10.61 -6.38 -25.53
CA ALA A 312 12.00 -6.84 -25.48
C ALA A 312 12.65 -6.49 -24.14
N VAL A 313 13.48 -7.40 -23.66
CA VAL A 313 14.46 -7.13 -22.60
C VAL A 313 15.63 -6.34 -23.18
N HIS A 314 16.04 -5.26 -22.49
CA HIS A 314 17.12 -4.38 -22.94
C HIS A 314 18.37 -4.49 -22.08
N LEU A 315 18.20 -4.74 -20.78
CA LEU A 315 19.29 -4.85 -19.82
C LEU A 315 18.91 -5.81 -18.69
N VAL A 316 19.85 -6.65 -18.30
CA VAL A 316 19.76 -7.53 -17.12
C VAL A 316 21.07 -7.37 -16.35
N GLU A 317 20.97 -6.98 -15.09
CA GLU A 317 22.11 -6.80 -14.18
C GLU A 317 21.88 -7.61 -12.90
N LEU A 318 22.91 -8.31 -12.42
CA LEU A 318 22.86 -9.04 -11.17
C LEU A 318 23.63 -8.27 -10.10
N GLU A 319 22.94 -7.91 -9.03
CA GLU A 319 23.47 -7.26 -7.84
C GLU A 319 23.51 -8.27 -6.69
N ARG A 320 24.68 -8.40 -6.05
CA ARG A 320 24.93 -9.36 -4.96
C ARG A 320 25.19 -8.65 -3.65
#